data_AF-A0A955R709-F1
#
_entry.id   AF-A0A955R709-F1
#
_cell.length_a   1.000
_cell.length_b   1.000
_cell.length_c   1.000
_cell.angle_alpha   90.00
_cell.angle_beta   90.00
_cell.angle_gamma   90.00
#
_symmetry.space_group_name_H-M   'P 1'
#
loop_
_entity.id
_entity.type
_entity.pdbx_description
1 polymer ?
#
loop_
_entity_poly.entity_id
_entity_poly.type
_entity_poly.pdbx_seq_one_letter_code
_entity_poly.pdbx_strand_id
1 'polypeptide(L)'
;MEIAVHLLNGDVLGATTPDDDRQIVRILHLLGALTDEQAEDLESRAESGNDVLGELFSMDLGAVLDEVLQERFVQNMCDFVTSSSTPRFTEQKGVFIANLQMGHDTPALIEEVCRLSDLAKAIDPEALIVRGRAAPGSESARVTIADCLSQDPRTVSSLLHEVAVEPTRARVVLSEMLLDGVAAPYLPYGGDDASLDDEETVASEPTPRRPLAISKPPPSAVAAAIDADAISLDVDDLLPSVEPEELEPEELDPEDLDPEDGPSEMLPTAPLLPPDPPAVTDDFLPEVDPEDLSVEGVPGEDFPEVEPEPFADPEPEPEPTPAPADPQPEPTAGDSEGVPRSLSEWMADSAVVGEEELDFFGDHDSDRGVDGDGRFKTASHNLDKVEVAAMDDDDDDLAIEADEAPSARFGAPTITEEEAEAKIDVANEVLGEVLRAFDAAEGSGRGRADLQLLVDGVPSQYAALLHDLHIADDGALPYRILLRNLSARPTTEHRLLLTNGLMDIIERALSSAADELPDDQIDTLLESVAGYRSRLGL
;
A
#
# COMPACT_ATOMS: atom_id res chain seq x y z
N MET A 1 -15.81 2.13 -20.16
CA MET A 1 -16.26 1.23 -19.09
C MET A 1 -16.65 2.09 -17.91
N GLU A 2 -17.76 1.76 -17.25
CA GLU A 2 -18.15 2.45 -16.01
C GLU A 2 -17.44 1.72 -14.87
N ILE A 3 -16.58 2.44 -14.15
CA ILE A 3 -15.80 1.93 -13.04
C ILE A 3 -16.46 2.43 -11.77
N ALA A 4 -16.79 1.53 -10.86
CA ALA A 4 -17.42 1.86 -9.60
C ALA A 4 -16.38 1.87 -8.48
N VAL A 5 -16.16 3.04 -7.87
CA VAL A 5 -15.33 3.18 -6.66
C VAL A 5 -16.26 3.36 -5.46
N HIS A 6 -16.04 2.56 -4.44
CA HIS A 6 -16.87 2.52 -3.25
C HIS A 6 -16.12 3.13 -2.07
N LEU A 7 -16.78 4.02 -1.34
CA LEU A 7 -16.23 4.74 -0.20
C LEU A 7 -17.00 4.41 1.08
N LEU A 8 -16.31 4.41 2.22
CA LEU A 8 -16.92 4.41 3.56
C LEU A 8 -16.18 5.40 4.45
N ASN A 9 -16.90 6.41 4.95
CA ASN A 9 -16.33 7.47 5.80
C ASN A 9 -15.12 8.19 5.17
N GLY A 10 -15.08 8.31 3.84
CA GLY A 10 -13.97 8.92 3.09
C GLY A 10 -12.87 7.95 2.69
N ASP A 11 -12.85 6.73 3.21
CA ASP A 11 -11.89 5.71 2.83
C ASP A 11 -12.36 4.91 1.61
N VAL A 12 -11.43 4.59 0.71
CA VAL A 12 -11.72 3.71 -0.42
C VAL A 12 -11.82 2.27 0.11
N LEU A 13 -12.93 1.59 -0.19
CA LEU A 13 -13.14 0.20 0.22
C LEU A 13 -12.94 -0.80 -0.90
N GLY A 14 -13.11 -0.36 -2.15
CA GLY A 14 -13.00 -1.21 -3.31
C GLY A 14 -13.27 -0.44 -4.58
N ALA A 15 -12.77 -0.99 -5.69
CA ALA A 15 -12.96 -0.47 -7.02
C ALA A 15 -13.27 -1.65 -7.93
N THR A 16 -14.42 -1.61 -8.63
CA THR A 16 -14.92 -2.73 -9.42
C THR A 16 -15.23 -2.34 -10.85
N THR A 17 -15.07 -3.29 -11.76
CA THR A 17 -15.49 -3.22 -13.15
C THR A 17 -16.22 -4.49 -13.56
N PRO A 18 -17.16 -4.43 -14.54
CA PRO A 18 -17.89 -5.60 -14.99
C PRO A 18 -17.02 -6.74 -15.55
N ASP A 19 -15.77 -6.45 -15.96
CA ASP A 19 -14.83 -7.42 -16.53
C ASP A 19 -13.81 -7.95 -15.50
N ASP A 20 -13.91 -7.57 -14.22
CA ASP A 20 -12.92 -7.96 -13.19
C ASP A 20 -12.76 -9.48 -13.09
N ASP A 21 -13.86 -10.20 -13.02
CA ASP A 21 -13.89 -11.66 -12.93
C ASP A 21 -13.08 -12.32 -14.06
N ARG A 22 -13.25 -11.83 -15.29
CA ARG A 22 -12.52 -12.34 -16.46
C ARG A 22 -11.04 -12.01 -16.40
N GLN A 23 -10.69 -10.80 -15.95
CA GLN A 23 -9.29 -10.41 -15.83
C GLN A 23 -8.56 -11.19 -14.73
N ILE A 24 -9.21 -11.41 -13.59
CA ILE A 24 -8.66 -12.18 -12.47
C ILE A 24 -8.41 -13.62 -12.90
N VAL A 25 -9.40 -14.29 -13.53
CA VAL A 25 -9.24 -15.66 -14.04
C VAL A 25 -8.11 -15.74 -15.06
N ARG A 26 -8.05 -14.78 -16.00
CA ARG A 26 -6.98 -14.71 -17.01
C ARG A 26 -5.60 -14.58 -16.37
N ILE A 27 -5.41 -13.68 -15.40
CA ILE A 27 -4.10 -13.49 -14.76
C ILE A 27 -3.70 -14.74 -13.98
N LEU A 28 -4.63 -15.34 -13.23
CA LEU A 28 -4.37 -16.60 -12.50
C LEU A 28 -4.00 -17.75 -13.43
N HIS A 29 -4.64 -17.84 -14.61
CA HIS A 29 -4.28 -18.81 -15.64
C HIS A 29 -2.87 -18.56 -16.19
N LEU A 30 -2.53 -17.30 -16.51
CA LEU A 30 -1.19 -16.95 -16.99
C LEU A 30 -0.09 -17.17 -15.93
N LEU A 31 -0.41 -17.07 -14.63
CA LEU A 31 0.48 -17.44 -13.53
C LEU A 31 0.61 -18.96 -13.34
N GLY A 32 -0.19 -19.77 -14.05
CA GLY A 32 -0.24 -21.22 -13.90
C GLY A 32 -0.93 -21.68 -12.61
N ALA A 33 -1.69 -20.79 -11.95
CA ALA A 33 -2.47 -21.11 -10.76
C ALA A 33 -3.78 -21.87 -11.10
N LEU A 34 -4.25 -21.74 -12.34
CA LEU A 34 -5.41 -22.45 -12.88
C LEU A 34 -4.99 -23.35 -14.04
N THR A 35 -5.60 -24.52 -14.18
CA THR A 35 -5.47 -25.34 -15.39
C THR A 35 -6.29 -24.74 -16.54
N ASP A 36 -5.97 -25.10 -17.79
CA ASP A 36 -6.72 -24.66 -18.98
C ASP A 36 -8.22 -24.97 -18.84
N GLU A 37 -8.57 -26.15 -18.35
CA GLU A 37 -9.97 -26.57 -18.15
C GLU A 37 -10.68 -25.73 -17.07
N GLN A 38 -9.99 -25.39 -15.98
CA GLN A 38 -10.55 -24.54 -14.92
C GLN A 38 -10.74 -23.10 -15.40
N ALA A 39 -9.75 -22.56 -16.13
CA ALA A 39 -9.83 -21.23 -16.69
C ALA A 39 -10.98 -21.10 -17.71
N GLU A 40 -11.12 -22.06 -18.63
CA GLU A 40 -12.21 -22.08 -19.61
C GLU A 40 -13.61 -22.15 -18.95
N ASP A 41 -13.79 -22.96 -17.89
CA ASP A 41 -15.07 -23.04 -17.17
C ASP A 41 -15.40 -21.74 -16.45
N LEU A 42 -14.43 -21.17 -15.71
CA LEU A 42 -14.62 -19.93 -14.97
C LEU A 42 -14.85 -18.73 -15.91
N GLU A 43 -14.12 -18.63 -17.02
CA GLU A 43 -14.32 -17.59 -18.04
C GLU A 43 -15.72 -17.67 -18.65
N SER A 44 -16.19 -18.86 -19.04
CA SER A 44 -17.53 -19.08 -19.58
C SER A 44 -18.63 -18.64 -18.62
N ARG A 45 -18.42 -18.85 -17.32
CA ARG A 45 -19.35 -18.43 -16.27
C ARG A 45 -19.33 -16.93 -16.02
N ALA A 46 -18.14 -16.32 -16.01
CA ALA A 46 -17.99 -14.88 -15.91
C ALA A 46 -18.63 -14.18 -17.12
N GLU A 47 -18.47 -14.71 -18.34
CA GLU A 47 -19.15 -14.21 -19.56
C GLU A 47 -20.67 -14.30 -19.47
N SER A 48 -21.18 -15.29 -18.74
CA SER A 48 -22.61 -15.44 -18.47
C SER A 48 -23.12 -14.52 -17.35
N GLY A 49 -22.24 -13.70 -16.74
CA GLY A 49 -22.56 -12.78 -15.64
C GLY A 49 -22.71 -13.47 -14.28
N ASN A 50 -22.20 -14.71 -14.13
CA ASN A 50 -22.17 -15.38 -12.84
C ASN A 50 -20.91 -14.95 -12.08
N ASP A 51 -21.06 -14.67 -10.79
CA ASP A 51 -19.93 -14.42 -9.88
C ASP A 51 -19.05 -15.68 -9.76
N VAL A 52 -17.75 -15.51 -10.04
CA VAL A 52 -16.74 -16.57 -9.95
C VAL A 52 -15.84 -16.44 -8.72
N LEU A 53 -15.86 -15.32 -8.02
CA LEU A 53 -14.94 -15.05 -6.90
C LEU A 53 -15.17 -16.02 -5.75
N GLY A 54 -16.43 -16.34 -5.42
CA GLY A 54 -16.75 -17.30 -4.35
C GLY A 54 -16.13 -18.68 -4.58
N GLU A 55 -15.99 -19.07 -5.85
CA GLU A 55 -15.34 -20.34 -6.21
C GLU A 55 -13.82 -20.25 -6.18
N LEU A 56 -13.25 -19.14 -6.67
CA LEU A 56 -11.81 -18.89 -6.57
C LEU A 56 -11.33 -18.91 -5.11
N PHE A 57 -12.11 -18.36 -4.17
CA PHE A 57 -11.83 -18.45 -2.73
C PHE A 57 -11.88 -19.89 -2.18
N SER A 58 -12.60 -20.80 -2.86
CA SER A 58 -12.69 -22.21 -2.46
C SER A 58 -11.55 -23.08 -3.03
N MET A 59 -10.76 -22.57 -3.98
CA MET A 59 -9.73 -23.31 -4.71
C MET A 59 -8.34 -23.33 -4.03
N ASP A 60 -8.20 -22.83 -2.80
CA ASP A 60 -6.95 -22.79 -2.02
C ASP A 60 -5.76 -22.13 -2.77
N LEU A 61 -6.06 -21.05 -3.51
CA LEU A 61 -5.06 -20.28 -4.27
C LEU A 61 -4.13 -19.44 -3.37
N GLY A 62 -4.52 -19.23 -2.10
CA GLY A 62 -3.74 -18.57 -1.07
C GLY A 62 -3.25 -17.17 -1.47
N ALA A 63 -1.98 -16.90 -1.20
CA ALA A 63 -1.36 -15.59 -1.42
C ALA A 63 -1.37 -15.11 -2.88
N VAL A 64 -1.44 -16.02 -3.86
CA VAL A 64 -1.46 -15.66 -5.28
C VAL A 64 -2.77 -14.96 -5.63
N LEU A 65 -3.90 -15.45 -5.10
CA LEU A 65 -5.19 -14.80 -5.31
C LEU A 65 -5.23 -13.42 -4.64
N ASP A 66 -4.73 -13.31 -3.41
CA ASP A 66 -4.69 -12.04 -2.68
C ASP A 66 -3.86 -10.97 -3.43
N GLU A 67 -2.70 -11.37 -3.98
CA GLU A 67 -1.86 -10.48 -4.79
C GLU A 67 -2.58 -10.02 -6.07
N VAL A 68 -3.22 -10.94 -6.81
CA VAL A 68 -3.99 -10.59 -8.02
C VAL A 68 -5.17 -9.68 -7.69
N LEU A 69 -5.90 -9.94 -6.59
CA LEU A 69 -7.01 -9.10 -6.16
C LEU A 69 -6.56 -7.69 -5.78
N GLN A 70 -5.40 -7.56 -5.13
CA GLN A 70 -4.80 -6.28 -4.77
C GLN A 70 -4.32 -5.52 -6.02
N GLU A 71 -3.62 -6.19 -6.95
CA GLU A 71 -3.20 -5.58 -8.20
C GLU A 71 -4.40 -5.12 -9.02
N ARG A 72 -5.46 -5.94 -9.10
CA ARG A 72 -6.69 -5.61 -9.81
C ARG A 72 -7.38 -4.39 -9.22
N PHE A 73 -7.42 -4.28 -7.89
CA PHE A 73 -7.94 -3.11 -7.21
C PHE A 73 -7.16 -1.83 -7.59
N VAL A 74 -5.83 -1.87 -7.56
CA VAL A 74 -4.97 -0.74 -7.97
C VAL A 74 -5.17 -0.40 -9.45
N GLN A 75 -5.30 -1.41 -10.32
CA GLN A 75 -5.60 -1.21 -11.74
C GLN A 75 -6.94 -0.50 -11.94
N ASN A 76 -8.00 -0.94 -11.28
CA ASN A 76 -9.32 -0.30 -11.36
C ASN A 76 -9.28 1.15 -10.88
N MET A 77 -8.51 1.45 -9.84
CA MET A 77 -8.27 2.82 -9.40
C MET A 77 -7.51 3.66 -10.44
N CYS A 78 -6.49 3.10 -11.10
CA CYS A 78 -5.78 3.78 -12.19
C CYS A 78 -6.70 4.06 -13.38
N ASP A 79 -7.52 3.07 -13.75
CA ASP A 79 -8.50 3.22 -14.83
C ASP A 79 -9.58 4.24 -14.45
N PHE A 80 -9.98 4.32 -13.18
CA PHE A 80 -10.92 5.33 -12.69
C PHE A 80 -10.35 6.74 -12.82
N VAL A 81 -9.13 6.98 -12.33
CA VAL A 81 -8.44 8.28 -12.39
C VAL A 81 -8.17 8.72 -13.83
N THR A 82 -7.92 7.78 -14.74
CA THR A 82 -7.68 8.09 -16.16
C THR A 82 -8.95 8.27 -17.00
N SER A 83 -10.04 7.58 -16.65
CA SER A 83 -11.30 7.61 -17.40
C SER A 83 -12.22 8.76 -17.02
N SER A 84 -12.18 9.22 -15.76
CA SER A 84 -13.08 10.24 -15.26
C SER A 84 -12.50 11.64 -15.47
N SER A 85 -13.17 12.44 -16.31
CA SER A 85 -12.94 13.91 -16.34
C SER A 85 -13.49 14.59 -15.08
N THR A 86 -14.35 13.89 -14.34
CA THR A 86 -14.82 14.25 -12.99
C THR A 86 -15.30 12.97 -12.29
N PRO A 87 -14.70 12.56 -11.17
CA PRO A 87 -15.11 11.36 -10.45
C PRO A 87 -16.54 11.54 -9.92
N ARG A 88 -17.38 10.52 -10.10
CA ARG A 88 -18.75 10.50 -9.54
C ARG A 88 -18.81 9.47 -8.45
N PHE A 89 -19.04 9.92 -7.22
CA PHE A 89 -19.24 9.05 -6.08
C PHE A 89 -20.74 8.87 -5.84
N THR A 90 -21.15 7.64 -5.55
CA THR A 90 -22.52 7.32 -5.17
C THR A 90 -22.50 6.79 -3.75
N GLU A 91 -23.22 7.46 -2.86
CA GLU A 91 -23.34 7.02 -1.48
C GLU A 91 -24.14 5.72 -1.42
N GLN A 92 -23.59 4.72 -0.74
CA GLN A 92 -24.24 3.43 -0.51
C GLN A 92 -24.43 3.21 0.99
N LYS A 93 -25.65 2.85 1.40
CA LYS A 93 -26.00 2.57 2.82
C LYS A 93 -25.33 1.31 3.39
N GLY A 94 -24.71 0.51 2.53
CA GLY A 94 -23.99 -0.70 2.86
C GLY A 94 -23.25 -1.19 1.62
N VAL A 95 -22.01 -1.62 1.82
CA VAL A 95 -21.10 -2.01 0.75
C VAL A 95 -20.81 -3.50 0.89
N PHE A 96 -21.36 -4.31 -0.02
CA PHE A 96 -21.07 -5.74 -0.15
C PHE A 96 -20.27 -5.94 -1.43
N ILE A 97 -18.97 -5.68 -1.37
CA ILE A 97 -18.05 -5.91 -2.49
C ILE A 97 -17.35 -7.24 -2.22
N ALA A 98 -17.30 -8.11 -3.23
CA ALA A 98 -16.62 -9.40 -3.13
C ALA A 98 -15.11 -9.25 -2.88
N ASN A 99 -14.49 -8.22 -3.48
CA ASN A 99 -13.10 -7.84 -3.28
C ASN A 99 -12.98 -6.57 -2.41
N LEU A 100 -13.26 -6.69 -1.11
CA LEU A 100 -13.11 -5.60 -0.15
C LEU A 100 -11.64 -5.45 0.27
N GLN A 101 -11.06 -4.28 0.03
CA GLN A 101 -9.66 -3.97 0.35
C GLN A 101 -9.62 -2.95 1.48
N MET A 102 -9.45 -3.41 2.72
CA MET A 102 -9.37 -2.55 3.91
C MET A 102 -7.94 -2.40 4.43
N GLY A 103 -7.70 -1.33 5.21
CA GLY A 103 -6.44 -1.15 5.93
C GLY A 103 -5.32 -0.47 5.15
N HIS A 104 -5.63 0.11 3.99
CA HIS A 104 -4.69 0.98 3.27
C HIS A 104 -4.91 2.45 3.67
N ASP A 105 -3.85 3.25 3.51
CA ASP A 105 -3.90 4.70 3.65
C ASP A 105 -4.49 5.30 2.37
N THR A 106 -5.76 5.71 2.41
CA THR A 106 -6.50 6.20 1.23
C THR A 106 -5.77 7.37 0.53
N PRO A 107 -5.32 8.43 1.22
CA PRO A 107 -4.48 9.47 0.62
C PRO A 107 -3.25 8.94 -0.10
N ALA A 108 -2.44 8.09 0.55
CA ALA A 108 -1.22 7.56 -0.03
C ALA A 108 -1.52 6.66 -1.25
N LEU A 109 -2.59 5.87 -1.19
CA LEU A 109 -3.06 5.08 -2.32
C LEU A 109 -3.43 5.96 -3.52
N ILE A 110 -4.18 7.04 -3.30
CA ILE A 110 -4.59 7.94 -4.40
C ILE A 110 -3.37 8.61 -5.04
N GLU A 111 -2.40 9.06 -4.23
CA GLU A 111 -1.15 9.64 -4.73
C GLU A 111 -0.38 8.63 -5.59
N GLU A 112 -0.24 7.40 -5.10
CA GLU A 112 0.45 6.33 -5.81
C GLU A 112 -0.26 5.95 -7.11
N VAL A 113 -1.59 5.83 -7.10
CA VAL A 113 -2.41 5.56 -8.29
C VAL A 113 -2.26 6.67 -9.33
N CYS A 114 -2.27 7.93 -8.92
CA CYS A 114 -2.03 9.07 -9.80
C CYS A 114 -0.63 8.98 -10.43
N ARG A 115 0.39 8.70 -9.61
CA ARG A 115 1.79 8.54 -10.06
C ARG A 115 1.94 7.40 -11.07
N LEU A 116 1.39 6.23 -10.77
CA LEU A 116 1.41 5.06 -11.67
C LEU A 116 0.68 5.35 -12.98
N SER A 117 -0.48 5.99 -12.90
CA SER A 117 -1.26 6.38 -14.09
C SER A 117 -0.49 7.32 -15.00
N ASP A 118 0.22 8.30 -14.43
CA ASP A 118 1.02 9.26 -15.20
C ASP A 118 2.27 8.62 -15.83
N LEU A 119 2.94 7.71 -15.11
CA LEU A 119 4.04 6.94 -15.66
C LEU A 119 3.57 6.01 -16.79
N ALA A 120 2.45 5.31 -16.61
CA ALA A 120 1.92 4.41 -17.62
C ALA A 120 1.57 5.16 -18.93
N LYS A 121 1.04 6.39 -18.84
CA LYS A 121 0.75 7.25 -20.01
C LYS A 121 1.98 7.55 -20.87
N ALA A 122 3.20 7.42 -20.35
CA ALA A 122 4.43 7.64 -21.10
C ALA A 122 4.63 6.65 -22.26
N ILE A 123 3.98 5.48 -22.20
CA ILE A 123 4.03 4.46 -23.25
C ILE A 123 2.69 4.41 -23.99
N ASP A 124 2.72 4.67 -25.30
CA ASP A 124 1.56 4.47 -26.17
C ASP A 124 1.22 2.97 -26.29
N PRO A 125 -0.03 2.54 -26.03
CA PRO A 125 -0.47 1.15 -26.25
C PRO A 125 -0.25 0.62 -27.68
N GLU A 126 -0.21 1.51 -28.67
CA GLU A 126 0.05 1.16 -30.07
C GLU A 126 1.53 1.22 -30.45
N ALA A 127 2.42 1.59 -29.51
CA ALA A 127 3.86 1.58 -29.77
C ALA A 127 4.33 0.16 -30.07
N LEU A 128 5.19 0.04 -31.09
CA LEU A 128 5.88 -1.20 -31.40
C LEU A 128 7.16 -1.31 -30.57
N ILE A 129 7.33 -2.43 -29.90
CA ILE A 129 8.48 -2.73 -29.05
C ILE A 129 9.07 -4.08 -29.40
N VAL A 130 10.38 -4.22 -29.14
CA VAL A 130 11.15 -5.46 -29.30
C VAL A 130 12.01 -5.70 -28.07
N ARG A 131 12.51 -6.94 -27.95
CA ARG A 131 13.47 -7.32 -26.93
C ARG A 131 14.80 -6.56 -27.09
N GLY A 132 15.18 -5.83 -26.05
CA GLY A 132 16.47 -5.15 -25.94
C GLY A 132 17.62 -6.10 -25.62
N ARG A 133 18.82 -5.54 -25.48
CA ARG A 133 20.05 -6.33 -25.25
C ARG A 133 20.36 -6.54 -23.77
N ALA A 134 19.85 -5.67 -22.89
CA ALA A 134 20.12 -5.76 -21.47
C ALA A 134 19.35 -6.93 -20.82
N ALA A 135 19.91 -7.47 -19.74
CA ALA A 135 19.25 -8.47 -18.92
C ALA A 135 18.09 -7.84 -18.12
N PRO A 136 16.99 -8.56 -17.88
CA PRO A 136 15.82 -8.00 -17.20
C PRO A 136 16.02 -7.80 -15.69
N GLY A 137 17.11 -8.28 -15.08
CA GLY A 137 17.29 -8.23 -13.63
C GLY A 137 16.54 -9.36 -12.93
N SER A 138 16.18 -9.15 -11.66
CA SER A 138 15.54 -10.16 -10.78
C SER A 138 14.08 -9.87 -10.42
N GLU A 139 13.53 -8.72 -10.86
CA GLU A 139 12.14 -8.37 -10.57
C GLU A 139 11.18 -9.24 -11.39
N SER A 140 10.23 -9.90 -10.73
CA SER A 140 9.33 -10.89 -11.35
C SER A 140 8.57 -10.32 -12.56
N ALA A 141 7.88 -9.19 -12.39
CA ALA A 141 7.11 -8.55 -13.47
C ALA A 141 7.99 -8.22 -14.69
N ARG A 142 9.21 -7.75 -14.43
CA ARG A 142 10.18 -7.39 -15.46
C ARG A 142 10.70 -8.61 -16.22
N VAL A 143 10.89 -9.74 -15.53
CA VAL A 143 11.25 -11.03 -16.15
C VAL A 143 10.09 -11.57 -16.99
N THR A 144 8.86 -11.57 -16.46
CA THR A 144 7.67 -12.03 -17.20
C THR A 144 7.45 -11.22 -18.48
N ILE A 145 7.52 -9.89 -18.41
CA ILE A 145 7.39 -9.03 -19.59
C ILE A 145 8.54 -9.27 -20.57
N ALA A 146 9.76 -9.46 -20.05
CA ALA A 146 10.95 -9.74 -20.84
C ALA A 146 10.84 -11.04 -21.64
N ASP A 147 10.28 -12.09 -21.04
CA ASP A 147 10.13 -13.41 -21.67
C ASP A 147 9.07 -13.41 -22.77
N CYS A 148 8.07 -12.54 -22.67
CA CYS A 148 7.06 -12.33 -23.72
C CYS A 148 7.57 -11.45 -24.89
N LEU A 149 8.70 -10.76 -24.73
CA LEU A 149 9.32 -9.95 -25.77
C LEU A 149 10.23 -10.79 -26.67
N SER A 150 10.04 -10.69 -27.98
CA SER A 150 10.89 -11.33 -29.00
C SER A 150 11.62 -10.28 -29.85
N GLN A 151 12.38 -10.75 -30.84
CA GLN A 151 12.97 -9.88 -31.86
C GLN A 151 11.92 -9.38 -32.87
N ASP A 152 10.76 -10.05 -32.95
CA ASP A 152 9.67 -9.63 -33.82
C ASP A 152 8.91 -8.47 -33.15
N PRO A 153 8.64 -7.37 -33.88
CA PRO A 153 7.94 -6.22 -33.31
C PRO A 153 6.52 -6.57 -32.89
N ARG A 154 6.15 -6.17 -31.67
CA ARG A 154 4.79 -6.34 -31.15
C ARG A 154 4.27 -5.03 -30.60
N THR A 155 2.95 -4.83 -30.67
CA THR A 155 2.32 -3.67 -30.01
C THR A 155 2.32 -3.88 -28.50
N VAL A 156 2.41 -2.79 -27.75
CA VAL A 156 2.28 -2.82 -26.29
C VAL A 156 0.94 -3.45 -25.91
N SER A 157 -0.17 -3.10 -26.57
CA SER A 157 -1.49 -3.69 -26.29
C SER A 157 -1.51 -5.21 -26.45
N SER A 158 -0.86 -5.76 -27.49
CA SER A 158 -0.77 -7.22 -27.68
C SER A 158 0.08 -7.89 -26.60
N LEU A 159 1.13 -7.22 -26.12
CA LEU A 159 1.95 -7.71 -25.03
C LEU A 159 1.17 -7.75 -23.71
N LEU A 160 0.42 -6.68 -23.41
CA LEU A 160 -0.40 -6.58 -22.20
C LEU A 160 -1.46 -7.70 -22.10
N HIS A 161 -1.89 -8.26 -23.24
CA HIS A 161 -2.81 -9.40 -23.28
C HIS A 161 -2.16 -10.77 -22.99
N GLU A 162 -0.84 -10.87 -22.99
CA GLU A 162 -0.13 -12.14 -22.79
C GLU A 162 0.68 -12.20 -21.48
N VAL A 163 0.88 -11.07 -20.81
CA VAL A 163 1.62 -11.02 -19.54
C VAL A 163 0.69 -11.20 -18.35
N ALA A 164 1.17 -11.92 -17.34
CA ALA A 164 0.49 -12.13 -16.06
C ALA A 164 0.65 -10.93 -15.11
N VAL A 165 0.44 -9.72 -15.62
CA VAL A 165 0.63 -8.45 -14.89
C VAL A 165 -0.45 -7.48 -15.33
N GLU A 166 -1.00 -6.70 -14.38
CA GLU A 166 -2.01 -5.69 -14.71
C GLU A 166 -1.50 -4.61 -15.69
N PRO A 167 -2.34 -4.12 -16.63
CA PRO A 167 -1.93 -3.25 -17.73
C PRO A 167 -1.13 -1.99 -17.34
N THR A 168 -1.54 -1.30 -16.27
CA THR A 168 -0.88 -0.06 -15.82
C THR A 168 0.51 -0.40 -15.29
N ARG A 169 0.61 -1.39 -14.39
CA ARG A 169 1.88 -1.84 -13.82
C ARG A 169 2.83 -2.33 -14.91
N ALA A 170 2.33 -3.13 -15.85
CA ALA A 170 3.11 -3.62 -16.97
C ALA A 170 3.66 -2.48 -17.85
N ARG A 171 2.89 -1.41 -18.08
CA ARG A 171 3.37 -0.22 -18.81
C ARG A 171 4.42 0.57 -18.02
N VAL A 172 4.27 0.71 -16.70
CA VAL A 172 5.30 1.34 -15.85
C VAL A 172 6.61 0.56 -15.93
N VAL A 173 6.56 -0.76 -15.70
CA VAL A 173 7.76 -1.63 -15.78
C VAL A 173 8.37 -1.59 -17.18
N LEU A 174 7.55 -1.61 -18.22
CA LEU A 174 8.03 -1.49 -19.59
C LEU A 174 8.74 -0.14 -19.86
N SER A 175 8.31 0.95 -19.20
CA SER A 175 8.95 2.27 -19.34
C SER A 175 10.36 2.27 -18.76
N GLU A 176 10.53 1.62 -17.62
CA GLU A 176 11.83 1.40 -16.99
C GLU A 176 12.70 0.46 -17.84
N MET A 177 12.12 -0.61 -18.39
CA MET A 177 12.83 -1.52 -19.30
C MET A 177 13.32 -0.81 -20.57
N LEU A 178 12.60 0.17 -21.09
CA LEU A 178 13.02 0.97 -22.24
C LEU A 178 14.20 1.89 -21.87
N LEU A 179 14.20 2.47 -20.67
CA LEU A 179 15.31 3.28 -20.16
C LEU A 179 16.58 2.44 -19.95
N ASP A 180 16.42 1.24 -19.43
CA ASP A 180 17.52 0.31 -19.12
C ASP A 180 18.00 -0.49 -20.34
N GLY A 181 17.35 -0.36 -21.49
CA GLY A 181 17.69 -1.08 -22.72
C GLY A 181 17.35 -2.58 -22.69
N VAL A 182 16.47 -3.00 -21.79
CA VAL A 182 15.88 -4.35 -21.71
C VAL A 182 14.77 -4.52 -22.75
N ALA A 183 14.04 -3.45 -23.03
CA ALA A 183 13.16 -3.31 -24.18
C ALA A 183 13.72 -2.20 -25.10
N ALA A 184 13.33 -2.21 -26.37
CA ALA A 184 13.66 -1.15 -27.31
C ALA A 184 12.45 -0.78 -28.17
N PRO A 185 12.25 0.50 -28.51
CA PRO A 185 11.23 0.90 -29.47
C PRO A 185 11.61 0.38 -30.86
N TYR A 186 10.67 -0.25 -31.55
CA TYR A 186 10.87 -0.66 -32.92
C TYR A 186 10.73 0.55 -33.85
N LEU A 187 11.84 0.94 -34.46
CA LEU A 187 11.83 1.88 -35.56
C LEU A 187 11.82 1.07 -36.86
N PRO A 188 10.69 1.03 -37.59
CA PRO A 188 10.66 0.39 -38.90
C PRO A 188 11.71 1.08 -39.75
N TYR A 189 12.78 0.35 -40.06
CA TYR A 189 13.96 0.82 -40.77
C TYR A 189 13.62 1.92 -41.79
N GLY A 190 14.09 3.14 -41.52
CA GLY A 190 14.55 4.01 -42.60
C GLY A 190 15.69 3.24 -43.27
N GLY A 191 15.46 2.80 -44.50
CA GLY A 191 16.28 1.81 -45.18
C GLY A 191 17.77 2.15 -45.27
N ASP A 192 18.54 1.06 -45.38
CA ASP A 192 19.76 0.87 -46.17
C ASP A 192 20.94 1.84 -46.07
N ASP A 193 22.11 1.19 -46.07
CA ASP A 193 23.46 1.71 -46.36
C ASP A 193 24.23 2.44 -45.24
N ALA A 194 24.68 1.66 -44.26
CA ALA A 194 26.06 1.75 -43.83
C ALA A 194 26.61 0.33 -43.60
N SER A 195 27.00 -0.31 -44.71
CA SER A 195 28.00 -1.39 -44.69
C SER A 195 29.25 -0.87 -43.96
N LEU A 196 29.39 -1.21 -42.69
CA LEU A 196 30.64 -1.03 -41.93
C LEU A 196 31.52 -2.27 -42.15
N ASP A 197 31.96 -2.42 -43.40
CA ASP A 197 33.21 -3.07 -43.73
C ASP A 197 34.08 -1.96 -44.34
N ASP A 198 34.90 -1.31 -43.52
CA ASP A 198 36.26 -0.87 -43.88
C ASP A 198 36.86 -0.03 -42.74
N GLU A 199 38.00 -0.52 -42.23
CA GLU A 199 38.95 0.27 -41.46
C GLU A 199 39.49 1.43 -42.30
N GLU A 200 39.32 2.68 -41.90
CA GLU A 200 40.42 3.66 -41.97
C GLU A 200 40.14 4.93 -41.15
N THR A 201 41.10 5.23 -40.29
CA THR A 201 41.26 6.46 -39.51
C THR A 201 41.26 7.72 -40.37
N VAL A 202 40.24 8.59 -40.25
CA VAL A 202 40.38 10.03 -40.52
C VAL A 202 39.50 10.84 -39.56
N ALA A 203 40.15 11.69 -38.77
CA ALA A 203 39.52 12.69 -37.91
C ALA A 203 38.68 13.69 -38.73
N SER A 204 37.43 13.92 -38.34
CA SER A 204 36.65 15.10 -38.71
C SER A 204 35.51 15.34 -37.71
N GLU A 205 35.24 16.63 -37.49
CA GLU A 205 34.51 17.28 -36.40
C GLU A 205 33.05 16.81 -36.14
N PRO A 206 32.53 17.03 -34.91
CA PRO A 206 31.19 16.62 -34.54
C PRO A 206 30.13 17.60 -35.10
N THR A 207 29.25 17.10 -35.98
CA THR A 207 28.00 17.80 -36.34
C THR A 207 26.87 17.28 -35.45
N PRO A 208 26.03 18.14 -34.85
CA PRO A 208 25.13 17.74 -33.78
C PRO A 208 23.95 16.92 -34.31
N ARG A 209 23.72 15.76 -33.67
CA ARG A 209 22.53 14.93 -33.87
C ARG A 209 21.31 15.66 -33.31
N ARG A 210 20.24 15.69 -34.09
CA ARG A 210 18.92 16.23 -33.72
C ARG A 210 18.18 15.17 -32.88
N PRO A 211 17.83 15.42 -31.61
CA PRO A 211 17.09 14.45 -30.81
C PRO A 211 15.64 14.32 -31.30
N LEU A 212 15.14 13.09 -31.35
CA LEU A 212 13.71 12.78 -31.44
C LEU A 212 13.00 13.37 -30.21
N ALA A 213 11.90 14.08 -30.45
CA ALA A 213 11.15 14.79 -29.44
C ALA A 213 10.41 13.80 -28.53
N ILE A 214 11.00 13.49 -27.38
CA ILE A 214 10.22 13.22 -26.17
C ILE A 214 9.52 14.55 -25.85
N SER A 215 8.20 14.56 -25.87
CA SER A 215 7.39 15.74 -25.55
C SER A 215 7.63 16.13 -24.09
N LYS A 216 8.53 17.10 -23.85
CA LYS A 216 8.61 17.81 -22.58
C LYS A 216 7.30 18.58 -22.35
N PRO A 217 6.68 18.51 -21.16
CA PRO A 217 5.55 19.37 -20.84
C PRO A 217 5.97 20.86 -20.86
N PRO A 218 5.07 21.79 -21.20
CA PRO A 218 5.41 23.20 -21.35
C PRO A 218 5.83 23.83 -20.02
N PRO A 219 6.89 24.66 -19.99
CA PRO A 219 7.30 25.37 -18.80
C PRO A 219 6.45 26.64 -18.66
N SER A 220 5.45 26.62 -17.77
CA SER A 220 4.84 27.84 -17.28
C SER A 220 4.15 27.59 -15.94
N ALA A 221 4.87 27.88 -14.84
CA ALA A 221 4.39 28.61 -13.66
C ALA A 221 5.14 28.25 -12.37
N VAL A 222 6.48 28.25 -12.34
CA VAL A 222 7.24 28.50 -11.10
C VAL A 222 8.55 29.21 -11.45
N ALA A 223 8.48 30.52 -11.64
CA ALA A 223 9.67 31.38 -11.69
C ALA A 223 9.29 32.77 -11.19
N ALA A 224 9.14 32.89 -9.87
CA ALA A 224 9.25 34.16 -9.16
C ALA A 224 9.71 33.89 -7.72
N ALA A 225 10.84 34.50 -7.36
CA ALA A 225 11.60 34.39 -6.11
C ALA A 225 12.27 33.01 -5.95
N ILE A 226 13.60 32.88 -6.06
CA ILE A 226 14.57 33.42 -5.10
C ILE A 226 15.82 33.93 -5.82
N ASP A 227 16.31 35.06 -5.30
CA ASP A 227 17.51 35.80 -5.66
C ASP A 227 18.77 34.92 -5.57
N ALA A 228 19.46 34.73 -6.69
CA ALA A 228 20.73 33.99 -6.77
C ALA A 228 21.85 34.97 -7.13
N ASP A 229 22.26 35.78 -6.16
CA ASP A 229 23.43 36.66 -6.27
C ASP A 229 24.09 36.85 -4.89
N ALA A 230 24.57 35.77 -4.29
CA ALA A 230 25.69 35.78 -3.34
C ALA A 230 26.12 34.36 -2.98
N ILE A 231 27.44 34.13 -3.09
CA ILE A 231 28.27 33.04 -2.52
C ILE A 231 28.97 32.24 -3.63
N SER A 232 30.06 32.83 -4.15
CA SER A 232 31.19 32.08 -4.70
C SER A 232 32.04 31.61 -3.51
N LEU A 233 31.96 30.33 -3.16
CA LEU A 233 32.95 29.67 -2.30
C LEU A 233 33.78 28.75 -3.18
N ASP A 234 35.06 29.11 -3.32
CA ASP A 234 36.11 28.28 -3.89
C ASP A 234 36.25 27.00 -3.05
N VAL A 235 35.87 25.86 -3.62
CA VAL A 235 36.04 24.52 -3.03
C VAL A 235 37.08 23.78 -3.86
N ASP A 236 38.34 24.21 -3.77
CA ASP A 236 39.45 23.55 -4.47
C ASP A 236 40.72 23.39 -3.59
N ASP A 237 40.63 23.48 -2.26
CA ASP A 237 41.86 23.51 -1.42
C ASP A 237 41.82 22.71 -0.10
N LEU A 238 40.95 21.71 0.08
CA LEU A 238 40.93 20.90 1.31
C LEU A 238 40.60 19.42 1.11
N LEU A 239 41.38 18.70 0.31
CA LEU A 239 41.48 17.24 0.45
C LEU A 239 42.95 16.83 0.56
N PRO A 240 43.40 16.27 1.70
CA PRO A 240 44.72 15.65 1.76
C PRO A 240 44.72 14.39 0.89
N SER A 241 45.64 14.34 -0.07
CA SER A 241 45.94 13.15 -0.86
C SER A 241 46.43 12.04 0.06
N VAL A 242 45.56 11.08 0.39
CA VAL A 242 45.95 9.83 1.03
C VAL A 242 46.36 8.87 -0.07
N GLU A 243 47.67 8.63 -0.19
CA GLU A 243 48.23 7.57 -1.02
C GLU A 243 47.76 6.21 -0.46
N PRO A 244 47.30 5.26 -1.30
CA PRO A 244 46.91 3.94 -0.83
C PRO A 244 48.15 3.16 -0.39
N GLU A 245 48.24 2.84 0.91
CA GLU A 245 49.20 1.85 1.41
C GLU A 245 48.82 0.46 0.84
N GLU A 246 49.73 -0.12 0.06
CA GLU A 246 49.68 -1.52 -0.33
C GLU A 246 49.88 -2.39 0.92
N LEU A 247 48.79 -2.94 1.45
CA LEU A 247 48.84 -3.96 2.49
C LEU A 247 49.34 -5.28 1.88
N GLU A 248 50.59 -5.63 2.18
CA GLU A 248 51.12 -6.97 1.94
C GLU A 248 50.37 -7.98 2.83
N PRO A 249 49.96 -9.14 2.31
CA PRO A 249 49.28 -10.16 3.11
C PRO A 249 50.25 -10.76 4.14
N GLU A 250 49.90 -10.66 5.42
CA GLU A 250 50.60 -11.37 6.49
C GLU A 250 50.48 -12.89 6.27
N GLU A 251 51.62 -13.53 5.98
CA GLU A 251 51.75 -14.98 6.00
C GLU A 251 51.64 -15.48 7.45
N LEU A 252 50.49 -16.09 7.78
CA LEU A 252 50.28 -16.77 9.05
C LEU A 252 51.25 -17.96 9.18
N ASP A 253 52.08 -17.93 10.22
CA ASP A 253 53.08 -18.94 10.57
C ASP A 253 52.38 -20.25 11.02
N PRO A 254 52.60 -21.40 10.34
CA PRO A 254 51.90 -22.65 10.64
C PRO A 254 52.37 -23.37 11.92
N GLU A 255 53.21 -22.75 12.76
CA GLU A 255 53.77 -23.39 13.97
C GLU A 255 53.01 -23.09 15.30
N ASP A 256 51.97 -22.25 15.28
CA ASP A 256 51.18 -21.91 16.49
C ASP A 256 49.88 -22.73 16.68
N LEU A 257 49.73 -23.86 15.97
CA LEU A 257 48.62 -24.80 16.19
C LEU A 257 48.97 -25.82 17.29
N ASP A 258 48.58 -25.50 18.52
CA ASP A 258 48.63 -26.38 19.69
C ASP A 258 47.73 -27.63 19.48
N PRO A 259 48.27 -28.87 19.50
CA PRO A 259 47.50 -30.07 19.17
C PRO A 259 46.73 -30.71 20.34
N GLU A 260 46.54 -30.04 21.49
CA GLU A 260 45.92 -30.64 22.68
C GLU A 260 44.63 -29.97 23.18
N ASP A 261 43.69 -29.63 22.29
CA ASP A 261 42.29 -29.47 22.69
C ASP A 261 41.35 -30.15 21.69
N GLY A 262 41.03 -31.41 21.99
CA GLY A 262 40.10 -32.21 21.21
C GLY A 262 38.65 -31.78 21.50
N PRO A 263 37.88 -31.31 20.51
CA PRO A 263 36.45 -31.15 20.70
C PRO A 263 35.82 -32.54 20.81
N SER A 264 35.19 -32.79 21.95
CA SER A 264 34.31 -33.93 22.15
C SER A 264 33.23 -33.95 21.07
N GLU A 265 33.16 -35.09 20.38
CA GLU A 265 32.13 -35.42 19.40
C GLU A 265 30.72 -35.23 19.99
N MET A 266 30.01 -34.20 19.53
CA MET A 266 28.54 -34.22 19.47
C MET A 266 28.13 -33.88 18.04
N LEU A 267 28.05 -34.95 17.23
CA LEU A 267 27.43 -34.93 15.92
C LEU A 267 25.96 -34.46 16.05
N PRO A 268 25.48 -33.53 15.22
CA PRO A 268 24.05 -33.35 15.04
C PRO A 268 23.50 -34.58 14.32
N THR A 269 22.66 -35.32 15.03
CA THR A 269 21.80 -36.39 14.49
C THR A 269 21.05 -35.85 13.27
N ALA A 270 21.32 -36.43 12.10
CA ALA A 270 20.54 -36.22 10.90
C ALA A 270 19.06 -36.53 11.16
N PRO A 271 18.10 -35.76 10.61
CA PRO A 271 16.70 -36.12 10.68
C PRO A 271 16.51 -37.44 9.93
N LEU A 272 16.01 -38.44 10.67
CA LEU A 272 15.55 -39.72 10.15
C LEU A 272 14.55 -39.46 9.02
N LEU A 273 14.89 -39.90 7.81
CA LEU A 273 13.92 -40.12 6.73
C LEU A 273 12.73 -40.92 7.28
N PRO A 274 11.48 -40.53 6.99
CA PRO A 274 10.34 -41.39 7.26
C PRO A 274 10.52 -42.72 6.49
N PRO A 275 10.13 -43.86 7.07
CA PRO A 275 10.24 -45.14 6.40
C PRO A 275 9.37 -45.15 5.14
N ASP A 276 9.93 -45.68 4.04
CA ASP A 276 9.20 -45.95 2.81
C ASP A 276 7.86 -46.65 3.10
N PRO A 277 6.74 -46.20 2.52
CA PRO A 277 5.50 -46.93 2.61
C PRO A 277 5.69 -48.32 1.98
N PRO A 278 5.14 -49.39 2.59
CA PRO A 278 5.24 -50.72 2.01
C PRO A 278 4.62 -50.71 0.62
N ALA A 279 5.32 -51.31 -0.34
CA ALA A 279 4.83 -51.57 -1.68
C ALA A 279 3.42 -52.18 -1.60
N VAL A 280 2.42 -51.39 -2.02
CA VAL A 280 1.06 -51.87 -2.22
C VAL A 280 1.14 -52.84 -3.39
N THR A 281 1.13 -54.12 -3.07
CA THR A 281 0.93 -55.18 -4.05
C THR A 281 -0.48 -55.05 -4.61
N ASP A 282 -0.51 -54.86 -5.92
CA ASP A 282 -1.67 -54.69 -6.79
C ASP A 282 -2.41 -56.02 -6.99
N ASP A 283 -2.93 -56.59 -5.90
CA ASP A 283 -3.66 -57.85 -5.87
C ASP A 283 -4.81 -57.73 -4.86
N PHE A 284 -5.93 -57.09 -5.22
CA PHE A 284 -7.28 -57.38 -4.71
C PHE A 284 -8.32 -56.45 -5.39
N LEU A 285 -8.54 -56.65 -6.69
CA LEU A 285 -9.82 -56.30 -7.30
C LEU A 285 -10.68 -57.57 -7.32
N PRO A 286 -11.83 -57.62 -6.64
CA PRO A 286 -12.80 -58.68 -6.90
C PRO A 286 -13.38 -58.47 -8.30
N GLU A 287 -13.18 -59.44 -9.19
CA GLU A 287 -13.89 -59.55 -10.46
C GLU A 287 -15.40 -59.53 -10.18
N VAL A 288 -16.07 -58.45 -10.58
CA VAL A 288 -17.53 -58.35 -10.58
C VAL A 288 -18.02 -59.00 -11.86
N ASP A 289 -18.62 -60.18 -11.72
CA ASP A 289 -19.23 -60.98 -12.77
C ASP A 289 -20.48 -60.25 -13.34
N PRO A 290 -20.53 -59.92 -14.64
CA PRO A 290 -21.61 -59.11 -15.21
C PRO A 290 -22.92 -59.86 -15.54
N GLU A 291 -23.15 -61.07 -15.02
CA GLU A 291 -24.31 -61.91 -15.40
C GLU A 291 -25.35 -62.19 -14.29
N ASP A 292 -25.59 -61.29 -13.32
CA ASP A 292 -26.70 -61.52 -12.36
C ASP A 292 -27.41 -60.27 -11.83
N LEU A 293 -27.98 -59.47 -12.74
CA LEU A 293 -29.09 -58.57 -12.40
C LEU A 293 -30.33 -58.96 -13.19
N SER A 294 -30.91 -60.08 -12.76
CA SER A 294 -32.25 -60.50 -13.11
C SER A 294 -33.28 -59.55 -12.47
N VAL A 295 -34.10 -58.97 -13.34
CA VAL A 295 -35.23 -58.10 -13.05
C VAL A 295 -36.33 -58.91 -12.37
N GLU A 296 -36.60 -58.65 -11.09
CA GLU A 296 -37.84 -59.07 -10.43
C GLU A 296 -38.48 -57.92 -9.63
N GLY A 297 -39.67 -57.52 -10.09
CA GLY A 297 -40.83 -57.25 -9.25
C GLY A 297 -40.81 -56.05 -8.30
N VAL A 298 -41.22 -54.88 -8.79
CA VAL A 298 -41.82 -53.86 -7.92
C VAL A 298 -43.35 -53.97 -8.03
N PRO A 299 -44.07 -54.22 -6.91
CA PRO A 299 -45.52 -54.29 -6.89
C PRO A 299 -46.13 -52.88 -6.95
N GLY A 300 -47.32 -52.79 -7.54
CA GLY A 300 -48.03 -51.53 -7.75
C GLY A 300 -48.34 -50.80 -6.45
N GLU A 301 -48.17 -49.49 -6.48
CA GLU A 301 -48.74 -48.56 -5.52
C GLU A 301 -49.51 -47.47 -6.26
N ASP A 302 -50.68 -47.21 -5.70
CA ASP A 302 -51.78 -46.40 -6.21
C ASP A 302 -51.37 -44.92 -6.39
N PHE A 303 -51.70 -44.37 -7.56
CA PHE A 303 -51.70 -42.93 -7.79
C PHE A 303 -52.92 -42.31 -7.09
N PRO A 304 -52.77 -41.31 -6.21
CA PRO A 304 -53.92 -40.54 -5.75
C PRO A 304 -54.49 -39.68 -6.89
N GLU A 305 -55.81 -39.77 -7.08
CA GLU A 305 -56.59 -38.88 -7.92
C GLU A 305 -56.36 -37.42 -7.51
N VAL A 306 -55.81 -36.63 -8.44
CA VAL A 306 -55.67 -35.18 -8.29
C VAL A 306 -57.04 -34.55 -8.50
N GLU A 307 -57.62 -34.00 -7.42
CA GLU A 307 -58.81 -33.17 -7.49
C GLU A 307 -58.51 -31.88 -8.30
N PRO A 308 -59.40 -31.43 -9.19
CA PRO A 308 -59.18 -30.21 -9.96
C PRO A 308 -59.37 -28.98 -9.07
N GLU A 309 -58.34 -28.13 -8.98
CA GLU A 309 -58.40 -26.86 -8.28
C GLU A 309 -59.46 -25.90 -8.89
N PRO A 310 -60.15 -25.11 -8.06
CA PRO A 310 -61.14 -24.15 -8.52
C PRO A 310 -60.47 -22.97 -9.23
N PHE A 311 -61.04 -22.59 -10.37
CA PHE A 311 -60.70 -21.42 -11.18
C PHE A 311 -60.42 -20.18 -10.31
N ALA A 312 -59.20 -19.66 -10.41
CA ALA A 312 -58.85 -18.34 -9.91
C ALA A 312 -59.62 -17.25 -10.68
N ASP A 313 -60.14 -16.27 -9.94
CA ASP A 313 -60.76 -15.05 -10.47
C ASP A 313 -59.78 -14.28 -11.38
N PRO A 314 -60.28 -13.59 -12.42
CA PRO A 314 -59.44 -12.82 -13.34
C PRO A 314 -58.77 -11.64 -12.63
N GLU A 315 -57.46 -11.49 -12.84
CA GLU A 315 -56.65 -10.35 -12.41
C GLU A 315 -57.25 -9.01 -12.86
N PRO A 316 -57.25 -7.97 -12.00
CA PRO A 316 -57.67 -6.63 -12.40
C PRO A 316 -56.67 -6.01 -13.40
N GLU A 317 -57.21 -5.36 -14.44
CA GLU A 317 -56.43 -4.66 -15.48
C GLU A 317 -55.48 -3.61 -14.87
N PRO A 318 -54.26 -3.45 -15.44
CA PRO A 318 -53.30 -2.45 -14.96
C PRO A 318 -53.80 -1.03 -15.22
N GLU A 319 -53.63 -0.17 -14.22
CA GLU A 319 -53.91 1.27 -14.31
C GLU A 319 -53.03 1.95 -15.38
N PRO A 320 -53.55 2.98 -16.07
CA PRO A 320 -52.82 3.65 -17.14
C PRO A 320 -51.60 4.42 -16.61
N THR A 321 -50.44 4.13 -17.21
CA THR A 321 -49.17 4.82 -17.01
C THR A 321 -49.32 6.34 -17.26
N PRO A 322 -48.85 7.22 -16.36
CA PRO A 322 -48.86 8.66 -16.62
C PRO A 322 -47.93 9.00 -17.79
N ALA A 323 -48.37 9.95 -18.62
CA ALA A 323 -47.65 10.41 -19.80
C ALA A 323 -46.26 11.00 -19.45
N PRO A 324 -45.25 10.86 -20.32
CA PRO A 324 -43.92 11.39 -20.08
C PRO A 324 -43.96 12.91 -19.99
N ALA A 325 -43.36 13.46 -18.93
CA ALA A 325 -43.13 14.89 -18.78
C ALA A 325 -42.13 15.39 -19.83
N ASP A 326 -42.38 16.60 -20.34
CA ASP A 326 -41.54 17.28 -21.33
C ASP A 326 -40.07 17.37 -20.86
N PRO A 327 -39.09 17.21 -21.79
CA PRO A 327 -37.68 17.33 -21.46
C PRO A 327 -37.34 18.78 -21.06
N GLN A 328 -36.75 18.94 -19.87
CA GLN A 328 -36.14 20.20 -19.46
C GLN A 328 -34.98 20.57 -20.40
N PRO A 329 -34.79 21.88 -20.69
CA PRO A 329 -33.72 22.34 -21.57
C PRO A 329 -32.34 22.12 -20.93
N GLU A 330 -31.41 21.58 -21.72
CA GLU A 330 -30.00 21.42 -21.39
C GLU A 330 -29.37 22.77 -21.00
N PRO A 331 -28.59 22.85 -19.91
CA PRO A 331 -27.82 24.04 -19.60
C PRO A 331 -26.71 24.21 -20.64
N THR A 332 -26.74 25.36 -21.31
CA THR A 332 -25.73 25.81 -22.27
C THR A 332 -24.33 25.79 -21.65
N ALA A 333 -23.42 25.08 -22.33
CA ALA A 333 -21.98 25.09 -22.07
C ALA A 333 -21.41 26.51 -22.19
N GLY A 334 -20.98 27.05 -21.05
CA GLY A 334 -20.19 28.27 -20.95
C GLY A 334 -19.37 28.21 -19.66
N ASP A 335 -18.06 28.12 -19.83
CA ASP A 335 -17.00 28.20 -18.80
C ASP A 335 -16.92 27.02 -17.81
N SER A 336 -16.44 25.86 -18.28
CA SER A 336 -15.93 24.81 -17.39
C SER A 336 -14.47 25.11 -17.03
N GLU A 337 -14.25 25.57 -15.80
CA GLU A 337 -12.95 25.58 -15.15
C GLU A 337 -12.35 24.17 -15.12
N GLY A 338 -11.03 24.11 -15.24
CA GLY A 338 -10.28 22.89 -15.57
C GLY A 338 -10.19 21.87 -14.44
N VAL A 339 -9.68 20.69 -14.81
CA VAL A 339 -9.33 19.56 -13.94
C VAL A 339 -8.54 20.02 -12.70
N PRO A 340 -8.91 19.60 -11.48
CA PRO A 340 -8.14 19.92 -10.27
C PRO A 340 -6.73 19.34 -10.38
N ARG A 341 -5.72 20.19 -10.13
CA ARG A 341 -4.30 19.86 -10.31
C ARG A 341 -3.62 19.39 -9.03
N SER A 342 -4.33 19.36 -7.90
CA SER A 342 -3.74 19.00 -6.60
C SER A 342 -4.76 18.49 -5.58
N LEU A 343 -4.28 17.74 -4.59
CA LEU A 343 -5.02 17.24 -3.42
C LEU A 343 -5.73 18.38 -2.65
N SER A 344 -5.11 19.56 -2.58
CA SER A 344 -5.69 20.74 -1.92
C SER A 344 -6.94 21.25 -2.62
N GLU A 345 -6.97 21.18 -3.95
CA GLU A 345 -8.14 21.53 -4.78
C GLU A 345 -9.23 20.46 -4.65
N TRP A 346 -8.83 19.19 -4.57
CA TRP A 346 -9.72 18.05 -4.36
C TRP A 346 -10.40 18.06 -2.97
N MET A 347 -9.65 18.45 -1.92
CA MET A 347 -10.20 18.60 -0.56
C MET A 347 -11.01 19.89 -0.37
N ALA A 348 -10.75 20.93 -1.17
CA ALA A 348 -11.56 22.16 -1.12
C ALA A 348 -12.98 21.94 -1.66
N ASP A 349 -13.14 21.02 -2.62
CA ASP A 349 -14.42 20.72 -3.25
C ASP A 349 -15.27 19.74 -2.42
N SER A 350 -14.63 18.84 -1.65
CA SER A 350 -15.31 17.91 -0.73
C SER A 350 -15.63 18.48 0.65
N ALA A 351 -15.03 19.63 1.02
CA ALA A 351 -15.28 20.31 2.29
C ALA A 351 -16.57 21.16 2.32
N VAL A 352 -17.31 21.25 1.21
CA VAL A 352 -18.61 21.93 1.16
C VAL A 352 -19.72 20.93 1.52
N VAL A 353 -19.69 20.40 2.74
CA VAL A 353 -20.89 19.84 3.36
C VAL A 353 -21.71 21.05 3.79
N GLY A 354 -22.83 21.30 3.11
CA GLY A 354 -23.68 22.45 3.40
C GLY A 354 -24.12 22.44 4.87
N GLU A 355 -24.14 23.60 5.53
CA GLU A 355 -24.52 23.76 6.94
C GLU A 355 -25.90 23.15 7.25
N GLU A 356 -26.77 23.00 6.25
CA GLU A 356 -28.09 22.35 6.36
C GLU A 356 -28.02 20.83 6.63
N GLU A 357 -26.90 20.14 6.34
CA GLU A 357 -26.73 18.70 6.57
C GLU A 357 -26.19 18.39 7.99
N LEU A 358 -25.50 19.35 8.60
CA LEU A 358 -25.04 19.27 10.00
C LEU A 358 -26.18 19.46 11.02
N ASP A 359 -27.25 20.17 10.64
CA ASP A 359 -28.47 20.31 11.47
C ASP A 359 -29.24 19.00 11.65
N PHE A 360 -29.03 18.00 10.78
CA PHE A 360 -29.67 16.68 10.90
C PHE A 360 -29.12 15.84 12.07
N PHE A 361 -27.89 16.10 12.53
CA PHE A 361 -27.25 15.37 13.62
C PHE A 361 -27.45 16.02 14.99
N GLY A 362 -28.11 17.19 15.06
CA GLY A 362 -28.15 18.04 16.25
C GLY A 362 -29.14 17.64 17.36
N ASP A 363 -30.14 16.78 17.14
CA ASP A 363 -31.26 16.71 18.10
C ASP A 363 -31.91 15.33 18.34
N HIS A 364 -31.11 14.26 18.48
CA HIS A 364 -31.64 12.94 18.82
C HIS A 364 -31.19 12.33 20.17
N ASP A 365 -30.53 13.10 21.05
CA ASP A 365 -30.21 12.64 22.42
C ASP A 365 -31.28 13.03 23.47
N SER A 366 -32.30 13.80 23.07
CA SER A 366 -33.31 14.35 24.00
C SER A 366 -34.49 13.39 24.30
N ASP A 367 -34.76 12.39 23.45
CA ASP A 367 -36.03 11.64 23.46
C ASP A 367 -35.95 10.20 24.01
N ARG A 368 -34.90 9.88 24.76
CA ARG A 368 -34.76 8.56 25.41
C ARG A 368 -35.16 8.61 26.88
N GLY A 369 -36.46 8.72 27.17
CA GLY A 369 -36.93 8.43 28.54
C GLY A 369 -38.30 8.93 29.01
N VAL A 370 -39.34 8.95 28.17
CA VAL A 370 -40.73 9.06 28.65
C VAL A 370 -41.47 7.77 28.32
N ASP A 371 -41.18 6.72 29.09
CA ASP A 371 -42.12 5.69 29.55
C ASP A 371 -41.38 4.41 29.95
N GLY A 372 -41.27 4.18 31.26
CA GLY A 372 -41.15 2.83 31.81
C GLY A 372 -39.75 2.27 32.07
N ASP A 373 -39.23 2.56 33.28
CA ASP A 373 -38.41 1.66 34.12
C ASP A 373 -36.87 1.57 33.92
N GLY A 374 -36.23 2.63 33.41
CA GLY A 374 -34.77 2.80 33.45
C GLY A 374 -34.20 3.27 34.81
N ARG A 375 -34.55 2.62 35.93
CA ARG A 375 -34.11 3.01 37.28
C ARG A 375 -32.64 2.61 37.53
N PHE A 376 -31.71 3.54 37.31
CA PHE A 376 -30.36 3.45 37.90
C PHE A 376 -30.47 3.58 39.43
N LYS A 377 -30.34 2.46 40.14
CA LYS A 377 -30.15 2.46 41.59
C LYS A 377 -28.71 2.84 41.91
N THR A 378 -28.43 4.12 42.08
CA THR A 378 -27.22 4.58 42.79
C THR A 378 -27.58 4.80 44.25
N ALA A 379 -27.54 3.70 45.02
CA ALA A 379 -27.52 3.79 46.47
C ALA A 379 -26.15 4.34 46.91
N SER A 380 -26.14 5.62 47.27
CA SER A 380 -25.33 6.24 48.32
C SER A 380 -23.86 5.81 48.43
N HIS A 381 -22.94 6.64 47.96
CA HIS A 381 -22.01 7.36 48.86
C HIS A 381 -21.00 8.23 48.09
N ASN A 382 -20.88 9.48 48.56
CA ASN A 382 -19.70 10.36 48.49
C ASN A 382 -19.36 11.04 47.16
N LEU A 383 -20.23 11.94 46.69
CA LEU A 383 -19.74 13.11 45.96
C LEU A 383 -20.05 14.37 46.77
N ASP A 384 -18.94 15.01 47.15
CA ASP A 384 -18.80 16.22 47.95
C ASP A 384 -19.51 17.37 47.24
N LYS A 385 -20.54 17.93 47.88
CA LYS A 385 -21.24 19.11 47.37
C LYS A 385 -20.42 20.34 47.71
N VAL A 386 -19.75 20.89 46.71
CA VAL A 386 -19.22 22.26 46.77
C VAL A 386 -20.42 23.22 46.72
N GLU A 387 -20.71 23.87 47.85
CA GLU A 387 -21.66 24.98 47.93
C GLU A 387 -21.09 26.18 47.17
N VAL A 388 -21.59 26.42 45.96
CA VAL A 388 -21.37 27.69 45.26
C VAL A 388 -22.34 28.70 45.86
N ALA A 389 -21.79 29.61 46.67
CA ALA A 389 -22.54 30.72 47.25
C ALA A 389 -23.14 31.57 46.13
N ALA A 390 -24.44 31.85 46.25
CA ALA A 390 -25.14 32.83 45.43
C ALA A 390 -24.45 34.19 45.61
N MET A 391 -23.83 34.69 44.55
CA MET A 391 -23.44 36.09 44.46
C MET A 391 -24.65 36.87 43.96
N ASP A 392 -24.95 37.93 44.71
CA ASP A 392 -26.07 38.83 44.54
C ASP A 392 -26.15 39.40 43.12
N ASP A 393 -27.38 39.35 42.60
CA ASP A 393 -27.89 40.19 41.51
C ASP A 393 -27.74 41.66 41.90
N ASP A 394 -26.93 42.42 41.17
CA ASP A 394 -27.07 43.87 40.96
C ASP A 394 -25.90 44.34 40.08
N ASP A 395 -26.06 44.24 38.75
CA ASP A 395 -25.53 45.21 37.78
C ASP A 395 -26.12 44.90 36.39
N ASP A 396 -27.19 45.63 36.08
CA ASP A 396 -27.76 45.83 34.74
C ASP A 396 -26.74 46.49 33.78
N ASP A 397 -26.96 46.27 32.47
CA ASP A 397 -26.48 47.09 31.34
C ASP A 397 -25.04 46.92 30.79
N LEU A 398 -24.63 45.70 30.47
CA LEU A 398 -23.69 45.47 29.37
C LEU A 398 -24.19 44.35 28.45
N ALA A 399 -24.98 44.74 27.44
CA ALA A 399 -25.19 43.94 26.24
C ALA A 399 -23.84 43.77 25.54
N ILE A 400 -23.16 42.67 25.83
CA ILE A 400 -22.03 42.19 25.03
C ILE A 400 -22.66 41.66 23.75
N GLU A 401 -22.59 42.47 22.68
CA GLU A 401 -22.76 41.95 21.32
C GLU A 401 -21.77 40.80 21.17
N ALA A 402 -22.31 39.58 21.08
CA ALA A 402 -21.54 38.38 20.81
C ALA A 402 -21.08 38.48 19.35
N ASP A 403 -19.99 39.22 19.13
CA ASP A 403 -19.15 38.99 17.97
C ASP A 403 -18.76 37.52 18.01
N GLU A 404 -19.21 36.81 16.98
CA GLU A 404 -18.96 35.43 16.65
C GLU A 404 -17.49 35.09 16.94
N ALA A 405 -17.25 34.47 18.10
CA ALA A 405 -15.92 33.99 18.43
C ALA A 405 -15.55 32.97 17.36
N PRO A 406 -14.42 33.14 16.63
CA PRO A 406 -14.00 32.14 15.67
C PRO A 406 -13.94 30.82 16.42
N SER A 407 -14.65 29.82 15.90
CA SER A 407 -14.72 28.47 16.46
C SER A 407 -13.29 27.93 16.53
N ALA A 408 -12.63 28.18 17.67
CA ALA A 408 -11.32 27.66 17.96
C ALA A 408 -11.50 26.15 17.99
N ARG A 409 -11.09 25.51 16.89
CA ARG A 409 -11.03 24.05 16.77
C ARG A 409 -10.27 23.56 17.99
N PHE A 410 -10.97 22.94 18.94
CA PHE A 410 -10.41 22.27 20.13
C PHE A 410 -9.65 20.99 19.73
N GLY A 411 -8.96 21.01 18.59
CA GLY A 411 -8.04 19.97 18.17
C GLY A 411 -6.68 20.24 18.80
N ALA A 412 -6.10 19.22 19.45
CA ALA A 412 -4.70 19.27 19.84
C ALA A 412 -3.84 19.64 18.62
N PRO A 413 -2.76 20.44 18.78
CA PRO A 413 -1.89 20.82 17.66
C PRO A 413 -1.38 19.58 16.92
N THR A 414 -1.79 19.44 15.66
CA THR A 414 -1.33 18.37 14.78
C THR A 414 0.18 18.51 14.55
N ILE A 415 0.91 17.41 14.63
CA ILE A 415 2.34 17.40 14.32
C ILE A 415 2.52 17.53 12.80
N THR A 416 3.46 18.38 12.38
CA THR A 416 3.85 18.46 10.97
C THR A 416 4.87 17.38 10.64
N GLU A 417 4.98 17.00 9.37
CA GLU A 417 5.97 16.01 8.93
C GLU A 417 7.41 16.46 9.28
N GLU A 418 7.73 17.74 9.06
CA GLU A 418 9.02 18.34 9.45
C GLU A 418 9.28 18.25 10.97
N GLU A 419 8.26 18.45 11.81
CA GLU A 419 8.38 18.27 13.26
C GLU A 419 8.59 16.78 13.64
N ALA A 420 7.98 15.85 12.88
CA ALA A 420 8.18 14.42 13.07
C ALA A 420 9.61 13.99 12.66
N GLU A 421 10.12 14.47 11.52
CA GLU A 421 11.51 14.28 11.06
C GLU A 421 12.50 14.72 12.13
N ALA A 422 12.38 15.98 12.58
CA ALA A 422 13.28 16.54 13.56
C ALA A 422 13.32 15.72 14.86
N LYS A 423 12.18 15.16 15.30
CA LYS A 423 12.14 14.29 16.48
C LYS A 423 12.78 12.93 16.24
N ILE A 424 12.57 12.33 15.06
CA ILE A 424 13.17 11.05 14.69
C ILE A 424 14.69 11.19 14.56
N ASP A 425 15.18 12.29 13.99
CA ASP A 425 16.61 12.58 13.90
C ASP A 425 17.28 12.67 15.27
N VAL A 426 16.63 13.35 16.23
CA VAL A 426 17.14 13.42 17.61
C VAL A 426 17.17 12.02 18.25
N ALA A 427 16.16 11.19 18.01
CA ALA A 427 16.16 9.82 18.50
C ALA A 427 17.29 8.98 17.86
N ASN A 428 17.48 9.08 16.55
CA ASN A 428 18.52 8.37 15.82
C ASN A 428 19.93 8.78 16.26
N GLU A 429 20.15 10.06 16.56
CA GLU A 429 21.42 10.54 17.12
C GLU A 429 21.71 9.86 18.46
N VAL A 430 20.75 9.87 19.38
CA VAL A 430 20.91 9.28 20.72
C VAL A 430 21.09 7.77 20.65
N LEU A 431 20.27 7.07 19.86
CA LEU A 431 20.38 5.62 19.70
C LEU A 431 21.68 5.21 19.00
N GLY A 432 22.17 6.01 18.06
CA GLY A 432 23.48 5.80 17.43
C GLY A 432 24.64 5.93 18.42
N GLU A 433 24.58 6.88 19.35
CA GLU A 433 25.57 7.01 20.44
C GLU A 433 25.53 5.80 21.38
N VAL A 434 24.32 5.35 21.77
CA VAL A 434 24.14 4.14 22.60
C VAL A 434 24.71 2.91 21.90
N LEU A 435 24.41 2.72 20.60
CA LEU A 435 24.92 1.60 19.82
C LEU A 435 26.44 1.59 19.82
N ARG A 436 27.08 2.73 19.54
CA ARG A 436 28.55 2.83 19.50
C ARG A 436 29.17 2.52 20.86
N ALA A 437 28.54 2.94 21.96
CA ALA A 437 29.02 2.65 23.30
C ALA A 437 28.97 1.14 23.60
N PHE A 438 27.87 0.46 23.28
CA PHE A 438 27.77 -1.00 23.41
C PHE A 438 28.75 -1.75 22.50
N ASP A 439 28.87 -1.34 21.24
CA ASP A 439 29.80 -1.97 20.30
C ASP A 439 31.27 -1.80 20.72
N ALA A 440 31.60 -0.66 21.35
CA ALA A 440 32.94 -0.42 21.90
C ALA A 440 33.22 -1.25 23.16
N ALA A 441 32.22 -1.48 24.01
CA ALA A 441 32.37 -2.26 25.24
C ALA A 441 32.44 -3.77 24.99
N GLU A 442 31.55 -4.29 24.13
CA GLU A 442 31.22 -5.71 24.07
C GLU A 442 31.45 -6.33 22.67
N GLY A 443 31.78 -5.51 21.68
CA GLY A 443 32.08 -5.93 20.31
C GLY A 443 30.99 -5.58 19.30
N SER A 444 31.37 -5.58 18.02
CA SER A 444 30.51 -5.12 16.92
C SER A 444 29.19 -5.90 16.83
N GLY A 445 28.08 -5.17 16.67
CA GLY A 445 26.74 -5.71 16.50
C GLY A 445 25.99 -5.99 17.79
N ARG A 446 26.63 -5.86 18.96
CA ARG A 446 25.98 -6.03 20.26
C ARG A 446 24.98 -4.90 20.52
N GLY A 447 25.37 -3.65 20.25
CA GLY A 447 24.49 -2.50 20.41
C GLY A 447 23.25 -2.59 19.54
N ARG A 448 23.39 -3.04 18.28
CA ARG A 448 22.25 -3.29 17.40
C ARG A 448 21.29 -4.34 17.96
N ALA A 449 21.83 -5.46 18.45
CA ALA A 449 21.01 -6.53 19.02
C ALA A 449 20.23 -6.08 20.26
N ASP A 450 20.86 -5.28 21.13
CA ASP A 450 20.19 -4.75 22.33
C ASP A 450 19.09 -3.74 21.96
N LEU A 451 19.37 -2.81 21.04
CA LEU A 451 18.38 -1.87 20.54
C LEU A 451 17.20 -2.57 19.86
N GLN A 452 17.44 -3.62 19.07
CA GLN A 452 16.36 -4.39 18.46
C GLN A 452 15.49 -5.07 19.53
N LEU A 453 16.09 -5.62 20.58
CA LEU A 453 15.35 -6.24 21.68
C LEU A 453 14.45 -5.22 22.42
N LEU A 454 14.90 -3.96 22.52
CA LEU A 454 14.08 -2.87 23.08
C LEU A 454 12.89 -2.51 22.18
N VAL A 455 13.10 -2.47 20.86
CA VAL A 455 12.03 -2.27 19.86
C VAL A 455 11.01 -3.40 19.94
N ASP A 456 11.47 -4.65 19.92
CA ASP A 456 10.60 -5.83 19.94
C ASP A 456 9.84 -5.95 21.27
N GLY A 457 10.47 -5.49 22.37
CA GLY A 457 9.94 -5.49 23.72
C GLY A 457 9.22 -4.19 24.13
N VAL A 458 8.75 -3.39 23.18
CA VAL A 458 8.08 -2.11 23.45
C VAL A 458 6.74 -2.29 24.22
N PRO A 459 6.35 -1.37 25.13
CA PRO A 459 5.03 -1.43 25.75
C PRO A 459 3.90 -1.40 24.73
N SER A 460 2.79 -2.09 25.03
CA SER A 460 1.65 -2.26 24.10
C SER A 460 1.06 -0.95 23.58
N GLN A 461 1.17 0.14 24.35
CA GLN A 461 0.70 1.47 23.97
C GLN A 461 1.52 2.11 22.83
N TYR A 462 2.77 1.70 22.62
CA TYR A 462 3.63 2.18 21.52
C TYR A 462 3.93 1.09 20.48
N ALA A 463 3.44 -0.14 20.69
CA ALA A 463 3.64 -1.27 19.76
C ALA A 463 3.17 -0.95 18.34
N ALA A 464 2.09 -0.18 18.19
CA ALA A 464 1.61 0.23 16.87
C ALA A 464 2.59 1.15 16.13
N LEU A 465 3.35 2.00 16.85
CA LEU A 465 4.34 2.89 16.24
C LEU A 465 5.59 2.13 15.79
N LEU A 466 6.03 1.16 16.59
CA LEU A 466 7.27 0.41 16.36
C LEU A 466 7.05 -0.97 15.68
N HIS A 467 5.85 -1.21 15.16
CA HIS A 467 5.50 -2.48 14.53
C HIS A 467 6.37 -2.74 13.28
N ASP A 468 6.91 -3.95 13.18
CA ASP A 468 7.80 -4.41 12.09
C ASP A 468 9.00 -3.49 11.84
N LEU A 469 9.46 -2.79 12.88
CA LEU A 469 10.60 -1.90 12.79
C LEU A 469 11.90 -2.66 13.04
N HIS A 470 12.81 -2.61 12.07
CA HIS A 470 14.16 -3.15 12.20
C HIS A 470 15.18 -2.02 12.32
N ILE A 471 16.00 -2.07 13.37
CA ILE A 471 17.10 -1.13 13.57
C ILE A 471 18.14 -1.34 12.46
N ALA A 472 18.55 -0.25 11.81
CA ALA A 472 19.61 -0.25 10.80
C ALA A 472 20.98 -0.54 11.42
N ASP A 473 21.99 -0.83 10.58
CA ASP A 473 23.34 -1.16 11.05
C ASP A 473 24.02 -0.03 11.83
N ASP A 474 23.62 1.22 11.60
CA ASP A 474 24.10 2.42 12.26
C ASP A 474 23.30 2.80 13.52
N GLY A 475 22.27 2.03 13.87
CA GLY A 475 21.39 2.29 15.00
C GLY A 475 20.20 3.18 14.68
N ALA A 476 20.04 3.60 13.41
CA ALA A 476 18.93 4.45 13.01
C ALA A 476 17.59 3.70 12.95
N LEU A 477 16.54 4.38 13.39
CA LEU A 477 15.15 4.00 13.17
C LEU A 477 14.76 4.36 11.71
N PRO A 478 14.25 3.40 10.92
CA PRO A 478 13.84 3.66 9.55
C PRO A 478 12.68 4.66 9.47
N TYR A 479 12.98 5.87 9.01
CA TYR A 479 12.03 6.99 8.93
C TYR A 479 10.71 6.63 8.24
N ARG A 480 10.79 5.97 7.07
CA ARG A 480 9.61 5.59 6.28
C ARG A 480 8.67 4.63 7.01
N ILE A 481 9.22 3.72 7.82
CA ILE A 481 8.40 2.75 8.56
C ILE A 481 7.69 3.46 9.72
N LEU A 482 8.41 4.32 10.45
CA LEU A 482 7.81 5.11 11.53
C LEU A 482 6.69 6.01 11.04
N LEU A 483 6.90 6.74 9.94
CA LEU A 483 5.86 7.58 9.37
C LEU A 483 4.64 6.78 8.90
N ARG A 484 4.86 5.64 8.21
CA ARG A 484 3.78 4.76 7.79
C ARG A 484 2.97 4.25 8.98
N ASN A 485 3.66 3.84 10.05
CA ASN A 485 3.01 3.36 11.27
C ASN A 485 2.28 4.50 12.00
N LEU A 486 2.80 5.73 11.94
CA LEU A 486 2.17 6.92 12.49
C LEU A 486 0.92 7.31 11.67
N SER A 487 0.97 7.27 10.33
CA SER A 487 -0.15 7.63 9.46
C SER A 487 -1.34 6.68 9.62
N ALA A 488 -1.07 5.41 9.96
CA ALA A 488 -2.09 4.42 10.31
C ALA A 488 -2.84 4.72 11.64
N ARG A 489 -2.48 5.78 12.37
CA ARG A 489 -3.10 6.18 13.65
C ARG A 489 -3.92 7.47 13.49
N PRO A 490 -4.90 7.73 14.37
CA PRO A 490 -5.62 9.00 14.37
C PRO A 490 -4.68 10.19 14.55
N THR A 491 -4.90 11.27 13.76
CA THR A 491 -4.06 12.48 13.78
C THR A 491 -3.99 13.17 15.14
N THR A 492 -5.02 12.99 15.97
CA THR A 492 -5.08 13.47 17.36
C THR A 492 -4.08 12.75 18.28
N GLU A 493 -3.66 11.54 17.94
CA GLU A 493 -2.70 10.74 18.72
C GLU A 493 -1.26 10.93 18.25
N HIS A 494 -1.02 11.39 17.02
CA HIS A 494 0.30 11.40 16.39
C HIS A 494 1.40 12.03 17.26
N ARG A 495 1.15 13.25 17.74
CA ARG A 495 2.12 14.01 18.53
C ARG A 495 2.51 13.28 19.81
N LEU A 496 1.51 12.75 20.53
CA LEU A 496 1.69 12.10 21.82
C LEU A 496 2.34 10.73 21.63
N LEU A 497 1.87 9.96 20.65
CA LEU A 497 2.39 8.64 20.34
C LEU A 497 3.85 8.71 19.89
N LEU A 498 4.19 9.61 18.96
CA LEU A 498 5.56 9.77 18.48
C LEU A 498 6.49 10.27 19.59
N THR A 499 6.12 11.36 20.27
CA THR A 499 7.01 11.96 21.29
C THR A 499 7.24 11.00 22.46
N ASN A 500 6.18 10.36 22.98
CA ASN A 500 6.32 9.45 24.11
C ASN A 500 6.92 8.11 23.71
N GLY A 501 6.64 7.61 22.51
CA GLY A 501 7.24 6.37 22.00
C GLY A 501 8.75 6.52 21.78
N LEU A 502 9.18 7.61 21.15
CA LEU A 502 10.61 7.92 20.99
C LEU A 502 11.31 8.18 22.33
N MET A 503 10.63 8.87 23.26
CA MET A 503 11.19 9.06 24.60
C MET A 503 11.34 7.73 25.36
N ASP A 504 10.34 6.85 25.31
CA ASP A 504 10.35 5.54 25.99
C ASP A 504 11.54 4.69 25.52
N ILE A 505 11.74 4.57 24.21
CA ILE A 505 12.85 3.78 23.67
C ILE A 505 14.22 4.38 24.03
N ILE A 506 14.37 5.71 24.00
CA ILE A 506 15.61 6.38 24.41
C ILE A 506 15.88 6.14 25.89
N GLU A 507 14.89 6.31 26.76
CA GLU A 507 15.07 6.15 28.21
C GLU A 507 15.39 4.70 28.58
N ARG A 508 14.77 3.73 27.90
CA ARG A 508 15.08 2.31 28.09
C ARG A 508 16.48 1.97 27.57
N ALA A 509 16.89 2.53 26.44
CA ALA A 509 18.23 2.34 25.90
C ALA A 509 19.31 2.92 26.83
N LEU A 510 19.08 4.13 27.36
CA LEU A 510 19.98 4.75 28.35
C LEU A 510 19.99 4.00 29.68
N SER A 511 18.85 3.44 30.11
CA SER A 511 18.80 2.60 31.31
C SER A 511 19.56 1.29 31.12
N SER A 512 19.42 0.64 29.94
CA SER A 512 20.18 -0.57 29.58
C SER A 512 21.69 -0.27 29.60
N ALA A 513 22.07 0.83 28.94
CA ALA A 513 23.45 1.30 28.93
C ALA A 513 24.00 1.59 30.33
N ALA A 514 23.17 2.10 31.26
CA ALA A 514 23.58 2.35 32.64
C ALA A 514 23.77 1.10 33.49
N ASP A 515 23.08 0.01 33.15
CA ASP A 515 23.21 -1.24 33.86
C ASP A 515 24.38 -2.10 33.31
N GLU A 516 24.69 -1.99 32.02
CA GLU A 516 25.65 -2.88 31.34
C GLU A 516 27.02 -2.23 31.04
N LEU A 517 27.09 -0.92 30.77
CA LEU A 517 28.34 -0.27 30.37
C LEU A 517 29.25 0.09 31.57
N PRO A 518 30.58 0.10 31.38
CA PRO A 518 31.52 0.64 32.36
C PRO A 518 31.29 2.13 32.67
N ASP A 519 31.53 2.54 33.93
CA ASP A 519 31.33 3.92 34.44
C ASP A 519 31.96 5.02 33.54
N ASP A 520 33.14 4.76 32.96
CA ASP A 520 33.84 5.73 32.08
C ASP A 520 33.17 5.89 30.71
N GLN A 521 32.55 4.83 30.20
CA GLN A 521 31.85 4.87 28.92
C GLN A 521 30.45 5.48 29.06
N ILE A 522 29.75 5.20 30.17
CA ILE A 522 28.46 5.84 30.43
C ILE A 522 28.60 7.34 30.68
N ASP A 523 29.61 7.81 31.40
CA ASP A 523 29.82 9.25 31.61
C ASP A 523 30.01 9.97 30.25
N THR A 524 30.78 9.36 29.34
CA THR A 524 31.01 9.87 27.98
C THR A 524 29.71 9.88 27.16
N LEU A 525 28.92 8.80 27.23
CA LEU A 525 27.62 8.70 26.56
C LEU A 525 26.64 9.75 27.08
N LEU A 526 26.50 9.91 28.39
CA LEU A 526 25.59 10.89 28.99
C LEU A 526 25.96 12.34 28.66
N GLU A 527 27.26 12.62 28.52
CA GLU A 527 27.74 13.92 28.03
C GLU A 527 27.38 14.14 26.55
N SER A 528 27.50 13.11 25.70
CA SER A 528 27.18 13.23 24.26
C SER A 528 25.68 13.37 24.00
N VAL A 529 24.82 12.72 24.79
CA VAL A 529 23.36 12.78 24.63
C VAL A 529 22.69 13.91 25.42
N ALA A 530 23.48 14.73 26.12
CA ALA A 530 22.95 15.79 26.99
C ALA A 530 21.99 16.73 26.23
N GLY A 531 20.83 17.02 26.84
CA GLY A 531 19.84 17.93 26.28
C GLY A 531 18.92 17.34 25.21
N TYR A 532 18.97 16.03 24.93
CA TYR A 532 18.07 15.39 23.97
C TYR A 532 16.57 15.64 24.25
N ARG A 533 16.14 15.69 25.52
CA ARG A 533 14.75 15.99 25.91
C ARG A 533 14.28 17.36 25.40
N SER A 534 15.12 18.38 25.52
CA SER A 534 14.80 19.72 25.01
C SER A 534 14.71 19.73 23.49
N ARG A 535 15.53 18.93 22.80
CA ARG A 535 15.53 18.80 21.34
C ARG A 535 14.31 18.02 20.82
N LEU A 536 13.82 17.06 21.60
CA LEU A 536 12.53 16.39 21.35
C LEU A 536 11.32 17.29 21.61
N GLY A 537 11.50 18.48 22.18
CA GLY A 537 10.42 19.43 22.47
C GLY A 537 9.61 19.07 23.72
N LEU A 538 10.28 18.53 24.75
CA LEU A 538 9.71 18.20 26.07
C LEU A 538 10.03 19.24 27.15
#